data_AF-A0A2N5KPK0-F1
#
_entry.id   AF-A0A2N5KPK0-F1
#
_cell.length_a   1.000
_cell.length_b   1.000
_cell.length_c   1.000
_cell.angle_alpha   90.00
_cell.angle_beta   90.00
_cell.angle_gamma   90.00
#
_symmetry.space_group_name_H-M   'P 1'
#
loop_
_entity.id
_entity.type
_entity.pdbx_description
1 polymer ?
#
loop_
_entity_poly.entity_id
_entity_poly.type
_entity_poly.pdbx_seq_one_letter_code
_entity_poly.pdbx_strand_id
1 'polypeptide(L)'
;MSTRQDAGGESRAWQETEEGLGFEKLTPENWLEPDSVMRAFGRLPDVGEPYVPTGEERVGDAMGIELLEEVPLEVRRLFAAARGALCYGYFFYPLYALAGEQLAPVAETAVAHKYGDLGGPKRPRKTPESKPRKATFEDKLKYLEHEGIITGL
;
A
#
# COMPACT_ATOMS: atom_id res chain seq x y z
N MET A 1 33.37 33.40 -31.69
CA MET A 1 32.40 34.02 -30.78
C MET A 1 31.00 33.64 -31.26
N SER A 2 30.41 32.63 -30.64
CA SER A 2 29.08 32.11 -30.99
C SER A 2 28.21 32.22 -29.75
N THR A 3 27.18 33.05 -29.83
CA THR A 3 26.17 33.30 -28.82
C THR A 3 25.40 32.01 -28.55
N ARG A 4 25.44 31.50 -27.31
CA ARG A 4 24.52 30.47 -26.83
C ARG A 4 23.16 31.14 -26.64
N GLN A 5 22.17 30.72 -27.42
CA GLN A 5 20.77 31.04 -27.19
C GLN A 5 20.25 30.26 -25.97
N ASP A 6 19.57 31.00 -25.11
CA ASP A 6 18.87 30.53 -23.93
C ASP A 6 17.76 29.54 -24.30
N ALA A 7 17.82 28.33 -23.73
CA ALA A 7 16.71 27.39 -23.72
C ALA A 7 15.77 27.72 -22.55
N GLY A 8 15.10 28.88 -22.63
CA GLY A 8 13.97 29.25 -21.77
C GLY A 8 12.67 28.63 -22.28
N GLY A 9 12.59 27.29 -22.27
CA GLY A 9 11.43 26.53 -22.71
C GLY A 9 10.43 26.31 -21.58
N GLU A 10 9.56 27.30 -21.36
CA GLU A 10 8.17 27.19 -20.90
C GLU A 10 7.78 25.97 -20.02
N SER A 11 8.16 26.01 -18.75
CA SER A 11 7.53 25.23 -17.66
C SER A 11 6.14 25.81 -17.30
N ARG A 12 5.22 25.89 -18.27
CA ARG A 12 3.97 26.64 -18.14
C ARG A 12 2.70 25.77 -18.01
N ALA A 13 2.84 24.45 -17.88
CA ALA A 13 1.70 23.51 -17.97
C ALA A 13 1.28 22.79 -16.66
N TRP A 14 1.87 23.12 -15.50
CA TRP A 14 1.49 22.50 -14.20
C TRP A 14 1.12 23.52 -13.12
N GLN A 15 0.76 24.76 -13.50
CA GLN A 15 0.18 25.72 -12.55
C GLN A 15 -1.34 25.55 -12.46
N GLU A 16 -1.82 24.32 -12.36
CA GLU A 16 -3.11 24.09 -11.71
C GLU A 16 -2.88 24.41 -10.24
N THR A 17 -3.60 25.40 -9.73
CA THR A 17 -3.56 25.72 -8.31
C THR A 17 -4.00 24.47 -7.55
N GLU A 18 -3.11 23.89 -6.76
CA GLU A 18 -3.40 22.71 -5.90
C GLU A 18 -4.50 22.99 -4.84
N GLU A 19 -5.04 24.22 -4.84
CA GLU A 19 -6.27 24.61 -4.15
C GLU A 19 -7.44 23.72 -4.60
N GLY A 20 -7.97 22.93 -3.65
CA GLY A 20 -9.16 22.09 -3.87
C GLY A 20 -8.88 20.60 -4.06
N LEU A 21 -7.62 20.14 -4.01
CA LEU A 21 -7.27 18.72 -4.12
C LEU A 21 -7.63 17.89 -2.87
N GLY A 22 -7.93 18.55 -1.75
CA GLY A 22 -8.34 17.88 -0.51
C GLY A 22 -7.19 17.35 0.34
N PHE A 23 -5.94 17.74 0.04
CA PHE A 23 -4.76 17.44 0.85
C PHE A 23 -3.79 18.63 0.86
N GLU A 24 -2.84 18.62 1.79
CA GLU A 24 -1.88 19.69 1.99
C GLU A 24 -0.82 19.75 0.87
N LYS A 25 -0.50 20.95 0.39
CA LYS A 25 0.57 21.13 -0.60
C LYS A 25 1.93 20.90 0.05
N LEU A 26 2.74 20.04 -0.56
CA LEU A 26 4.14 19.87 -0.17
C LEU A 26 5.02 21.01 -0.70
N THR A 27 5.85 21.56 0.17
CA THR A 27 6.87 22.57 -0.12
C THR A 27 8.19 22.18 0.54
N PRO A 28 9.33 22.72 0.09
CA PRO A 28 10.62 22.50 0.75
C PRO A 28 10.64 22.86 2.24
N GLU A 29 9.71 23.70 2.69
CA GLU A 29 9.60 24.17 4.07
C GLU A 29 8.73 23.24 4.95
N ASN A 30 7.78 22.50 4.39
CA ASN A 30 6.84 21.67 5.17
C ASN A 30 6.92 20.15 4.91
N TRP A 31 7.75 19.67 3.98
CA TRP A 31 7.75 18.24 3.58
C TRP A 31 8.15 17.23 4.68
N LEU A 32 8.71 17.70 5.79
CA LEU A 32 9.01 16.92 7.00
C LEU A 32 8.10 17.28 8.18
N GLU A 33 7.19 18.23 8.00
CA GLU A 33 6.19 18.55 9.02
C GLU A 33 5.05 17.52 8.96
N PRO A 34 4.44 17.16 10.09
CA PRO A 34 3.28 16.28 10.10
C PRO A 34 2.13 16.88 9.29
N ASP A 35 1.52 16.07 8.42
CA ASP A 35 0.35 16.49 7.66
C ASP A 35 -0.77 16.92 8.62
N SER A 36 -1.40 18.06 8.36
CA SER A 36 -2.44 18.61 9.22
C SER A 36 -3.62 17.64 9.45
N VAL A 37 -3.92 16.76 8.50
CA VAL A 37 -4.93 15.69 8.61
C VAL A 37 -4.57 14.70 9.73
N MET A 38 -3.28 14.46 9.99
CA MET A 38 -2.83 13.52 11.01
C MET A 38 -3.21 13.93 12.44
N ARG A 39 -3.49 15.21 12.67
CA ARG A 39 -3.98 15.71 13.97
C ARG A 39 -5.36 15.15 14.34
N ALA A 40 -6.17 14.76 13.35
CA ALA A 40 -7.47 14.13 13.59
C ALA A 40 -7.35 12.66 14.01
N PHE A 41 -6.20 12.03 13.77
CA PHE A 41 -5.95 10.62 14.09
C PHE A 41 -5.20 10.51 15.42
N GLY A 42 -5.92 10.70 16.52
CA GLY A 42 -5.42 10.46 17.88
C GLY A 42 -5.37 8.96 18.25
N ARG A 43 -4.66 8.65 19.34
CA ARG A 43 -4.76 7.37 20.05
C ARG A 43 -5.54 7.55 21.34
N LEU A 44 -6.33 6.54 21.67
CA LEU A 44 -7.00 6.40 22.96
C LEU A 44 -6.30 5.27 23.73
N PRO A 45 -5.48 5.56 24.75
CA PRO A 45 -4.87 4.52 25.56
C PRO A 45 -5.90 3.86 26.50
N ASP A 46 -5.61 2.65 26.98
CA ASP A 46 -6.45 1.97 27.98
C ASP A 46 -6.53 2.75 29.30
N VAL A 47 -5.46 3.47 29.63
CA VAL A 47 -5.34 4.36 30.80
C VAL A 47 -4.68 5.66 30.37
N GLY A 48 -5.33 6.79 30.63
CA GLY A 48 -4.81 8.14 30.34
C GLY A 48 -5.69 8.92 29.36
N GLU A 49 -5.22 10.12 29.03
CA GLU A 49 -5.90 11.01 28.07
C GLU A 49 -5.57 10.65 26.62
N PRO A 50 -6.49 10.89 25.67
CA PRO A 50 -6.19 10.80 24.25
C PRO A 50 -5.03 11.73 23.86
N TYR A 51 -4.17 11.29 22.95
CA TYR A 51 -3.06 12.09 22.43
C TYR A 51 -2.86 11.87 20.93
N VAL A 52 -2.18 12.80 20.25
CA VAL A 52 -1.79 12.65 18.84
C VAL A 52 -0.40 12.00 18.79
N PRO A 53 -0.24 10.84 18.15
CA PRO A 53 1.07 10.20 18.05
C PRO A 53 2.08 11.04 17.27
N THR A 54 3.32 10.98 17.72
CA THR A 54 4.50 11.52 17.02
C THR A 54 4.79 10.75 15.74
N GLY A 55 5.61 11.32 14.86
CA GLY A 55 6.05 10.65 13.64
C GLY A 55 6.82 9.37 13.94
N GLU A 56 7.67 9.40 14.97
CA GLU A 56 8.45 8.25 15.44
C GLU A 56 7.53 7.11 15.92
N GLU A 57 6.46 7.42 16.66
CA GLU A 57 5.48 6.41 17.08
C GLU A 57 4.72 5.82 15.90
N ARG A 58 4.36 6.63 14.89
CA ARG A 58 3.67 6.17 13.68
C ARG A 58 4.56 5.30 12.80
N VAL A 59 5.81 5.70 12.62
CA VAL A 59 6.83 4.90 11.95
C VAL A 59 7.09 3.62 12.74
N GLY A 60 7.13 3.69 14.07
CA GLY A 60 7.23 2.55 14.97
C GLY A 60 6.11 1.54 14.76
N ASP A 61 4.85 2.00 14.67
CA ASP A 61 3.70 1.14 14.35
C ASP A 61 3.89 0.44 13.01
N ALA A 62 4.22 1.21 11.97
CA ALA A 62 4.37 0.70 10.62
C ALA A 62 5.50 -0.33 10.54
N MET A 63 6.66 -0.04 11.16
CA MET A 63 7.83 -0.91 11.20
C MET A 63 7.61 -2.15 12.05
N GLY A 64 6.81 -2.05 13.11
CA GLY A 64 6.43 -3.17 13.98
C GLY A 64 5.56 -4.23 13.28
N ILE A 65 5.01 -3.93 12.09
CA ILE A 65 4.35 -4.92 11.26
C ILE A 65 5.42 -5.76 10.54
N GLU A 66 5.59 -7.00 11.00
CA GLU A 66 6.54 -7.96 10.47
C GLU A 66 5.84 -9.14 9.82
N LEU A 67 6.32 -9.53 8.63
CA LEU A 67 5.94 -10.78 8.00
C LEU A 67 6.86 -11.89 8.51
N LEU A 68 6.30 -13.10 8.68
CA LEU A 68 7.07 -14.29 9.00
C LEU A 68 8.15 -14.57 7.93
N GLU A 69 9.27 -15.16 8.32
CA GLU A 69 10.39 -15.43 7.40
C GLU A 69 10.01 -16.42 6.29
N GLU A 70 9.07 -17.32 6.58
CA GLU A 70 8.53 -18.31 5.66
C GLU A 70 7.68 -17.69 4.54
N VAL A 71 7.31 -16.41 4.67
CA VAL A 71 6.56 -15.71 3.62
C VAL A 71 7.44 -15.57 2.37
N PRO A 72 6.94 -15.98 1.18
CA PRO A 72 7.70 -15.91 -0.06
C PRO A 72 8.34 -14.54 -0.31
N LEU A 73 9.57 -14.54 -0.82
CA LEU A 73 10.35 -13.31 -1.03
C LEU A 73 9.61 -12.25 -1.87
N GLU A 74 8.84 -12.70 -2.86
CA GLU A 74 8.02 -11.82 -3.69
C GLU A 74 6.98 -11.05 -2.87
N VAL A 75 6.25 -11.72 -1.98
CA VAL A 75 5.27 -11.11 -1.08
C VAL A 75 5.98 -10.12 -0.14
N ARG A 76 7.12 -10.51 0.43
CA ARG A 76 7.91 -9.63 1.32
C ARG A 76 8.38 -8.35 0.61
N ARG A 77 8.76 -8.44 -0.67
CA ARG A 77 9.15 -7.26 -1.48
C ARG A 77 7.97 -6.31 -1.70
N LEU A 78 6.81 -6.82 -2.08
CA LEU A 78 5.60 -6.02 -2.25
C LEU A 78 5.20 -5.34 -0.92
N PHE A 79 5.24 -6.11 0.18
CA PHE A 79 4.91 -5.60 1.49
C PHE A 79 5.88 -4.52 1.97
N ALA A 80 7.19 -4.68 1.70
CA ALA A 80 8.19 -3.67 2.06
C ALA A 80 7.92 -2.31 1.38
N ALA A 81 7.46 -2.31 0.13
CA ALA A 81 7.06 -1.08 -0.57
C ALA A 81 5.82 -0.44 0.05
N ALA A 82 4.77 -1.24 0.31
CA ALA A 82 3.56 -0.77 0.99
C ALA A 82 3.85 -0.19 2.38
N ARG A 83 4.70 -0.87 3.16
CA ARG A 83 5.14 -0.42 4.50
C ARG A 83 5.96 0.87 4.42
N GLY A 84 6.82 1.01 3.41
CA GLY A 84 7.55 2.26 3.17
C GLY A 84 6.60 3.43 2.93
N ALA A 85 5.61 3.26 2.06
CA ALA A 85 4.58 4.28 1.81
C ALA A 85 3.80 4.62 3.10
N LEU A 86 3.49 3.60 3.92
CA LEU A 86 2.82 3.77 5.21
C LEU A 86 3.62 4.67 6.18
N CYS A 87 4.95 4.49 6.25
CA CYS A 87 5.82 5.32 7.07
C CYS A 87 5.79 6.79 6.65
N TYR A 88 5.80 7.07 5.35
CA TYR A 88 5.79 8.43 4.83
C TYR A 88 4.40 9.07 4.79
N GLY A 89 3.32 8.28 4.95
CA GLY A 89 1.96 8.78 5.09
C GLY A 89 1.76 9.81 6.20
N TYR A 90 2.59 9.76 7.25
CA TYR A 90 2.53 10.73 8.35
C TYR A 90 2.84 12.16 7.91
N PHE A 91 3.76 12.34 6.96
CA PHE A 91 4.15 13.64 6.42
C PHE A 91 3.29 14.07 5.23
N PHE A 92 2.63 13.11 4.57
CA PHE A 92 1.76 13.39 3.45
C PHE A 92 0.64 12.34 3.37
N TYR A 93 -0.55 12.71 3.87
CA TYR A 93 -1.69 11.80 4.05
C TYR A 93 -2.05 10.96 2.81
N PRO A 94 -1.99 11.48 1.57
CA PRO A 94 -2.25 10.68 0.37
C PRO A 94 -1.38 9.42 0.22
N LEU A 95 -0.19 9.37 0.83
CA LEU A 95 0.63 8.16 0.80
C LEU A 95 0.03 7.01 1.61
N TYR A 96 -0.87 7.27 2.57
CA TYR A 96 -1.64 6.20 3.22
C TYR A 96 -2.60 5.50 2.24
N ALA A 97 -3.24 6.27 1.35
CA ALA A 97 -4.09 5.69 0.32
C ALA A 97 -3.26 4.85 -0.66
N LEU A 98 -2.11 5.37 -1.10
CA LEU A 98 -1.17 4.63 -1.93
C LEU A 98 -0.67 3.34 -1.24
N ALA A 99 -0.33 3.40 0.05
CA ALA A 99 0.05 2.24 0.84
C ALA A 99 -1.08 1.18 0.84
N GLY A 100 -2.33 1.61 1.01
CA GLY A 100 -3.52 0.75 0.92
C GLY A 100 -3.66 0.07 -0.44
N GLU A 101 -3.47 0.79 -1.53
CA GLU A 101 -3.48 0.23 -2.89
C GLU A 101 -2.36 -0.80 -3.09
N GLN A 102 -1.17 -0.55 -2.54
CA GLN A 102 -0.04 -1.49 -2.62
C GLN A 102 -0.27 -2.76 -1.78
N LEU A 103 -1.14 -2.75 -0.76
CA LEU A 103 -1.46 -3.94 0.03
C LEU A 103 -2.35 -4.95 -0.73
N ALA A 104 -3.12 -4.53 -1.73
CA ALA A 104 -3.96 -5.45 -2.50
C ALA A 104 -3.12 -6.50 -3.27
N PRO A 105 -2.09 -6.12 -4.06
CA PRO A 105 -1.17 -7.08 -4.66
C PRO A 105 -0.43 -7.98 -3.65
N VAL A 106 -0.13 -7.48 -2.45
CA VAL A 106 0.47 -8.28 -1.37
C VAL A 106 -0.44 -9.44 -1.00
N ALA A 107 -1.72 -9.15 -0.71
CA ALA A 107 -2.71 -10.15 -0.35
C ALA A 107 -2.97 -11.14 -1.50
N GLU A 108 -3.16 -10.65 -2.72
CA GLU A 108 -3.37 -11.49 -3.91
C GLU A 108 -2.21 -12.47 -4.13
N THR A 109 -0.97 -11.98 -4.00
CA THR A 109 0.24 -12.78 -4.21
C THR A 109 0.41 -13.81 -3.08
N ALA A 110 0.19 -13.41 -1.83
CA ALA A 110 0.27 -14.32 -0.68
C ALA A 110 -0.74 -15.47 -0.79
N VAL A 111 -1.99 -15.16 -1.10
CA VAL A 111 -3.05 -16.14 -1.32
C VAL A 111 -2.73 -17.04 -2.51
N ALA A 112 -2.18 -16.50 -3.59
CA ALA A 112 -1.78 -17.30 -4.75
C ALA A 112 -0.68 -18.31 -4.43
N HIS A 113 0.34 -17.92 -3.66
CA HIS A 113 1.39 -18.82 -3.19
C HIS A 113 0.82 -19.92 -2.31
N LYS A 114 0.08 -19.55 -1.26
CA LYS A 114 -0.49 -20.53 -0.32
C LYS A 114 -1.44 -21.52 -1.01
N TYR A 115 -2.27 -21.04 -1.94
CA TYR A 115 -3.15 -21.87 -2.75
C TYR A 115 -2.37 -22.85 -3.64
N GLY A 116 -1.26 -22.40 -4.24
CA GLY A 116 -0.38 -23.24 -5.05
C GLY A 116 0.31 -24.33 -4.23
N ASP A 117 0.82 -23.97 -3.05
CA ASP A 117 1.53 -24.89 -2.14
C ASP A 117 0.64 -26.04 -1.66
N LEU A 118 -0.66 -25.79 -1.52
CA LEU A 118 -1.65 -26.81 -1.14
C LEU A 118 -2.21 -27.59 -2.33
N GLY A 119 -1.74 -27.32 -3.55
CA GLY A 119 -2.21 -28.01 -4.76
C GLY A 119 -3.61 -27.61 -5.20
N GLY A 120 -4.00 -26.35 -4.97
CA GLY A 120 -5.33 -25.84 -5.27
C GLY A 120 -5.83 -26.15 -6.69
N PRO A 121 -7.12 -26.51 -6.85
CA PRO A 121 -7.64 -27.09 -8.09
C PRO A 121 -7.84 -26.07 -9.22
N LYS A 122 -7.34 -26.36 -10.43
CA LYS A 122 -7.61 -25.52 -11.60
C LYS A 122 -9.09 -25.51 -11.96
N ARG A 123 -9.62 -24.35 -12.39
CA ARG A 123 -11.00 -24.26 -12.86
C ARG A 123 -11.23 -25.16 -14.08
N PRO A 124 -12.39 -25.84 -14.17
CA PRO A 124 -12.73 -26.66 -15.32
C PRO A 124 -12.76 -25.82 -16.60
N ARG A 125 -12.51 -26.51 -17.71
CA ARG A 125 -12.56 -25.91 -19.05
C ARG A 125 -13.99 -25.47 -19.37
N LYS A 126 -14.17 -24.35 -20.09
CA LYS A 126 -15.50 -23.92 -20.55
C LYS A 126 -15.98 -24.77 -21.75
N THR A 127 -15.03 -25.20 -22.58
CA THR A 127 -15.23 -26.13 -23.71
C THR A 127 -14.08 -27.14 -23.76
N PRO A 128 -14.25 -28.33 -24.34
CA PRO A 128 -13.19 -29.35 -24.43
C PRO A 128 -11.88 -28.84 -25.06
N GLU A 129 -11.97 -27.95 -26.04
CA GLU A 129 -10.82 -27.34 -26.73
C GLU A 129 -10.14 -26.20 -25.94
N SER A 130 -10.82 -25.63 -24.93
CA SER A 130 -10.30 -24.50 -24.15
C SER A 130 -9.24 -24.93 -23.13
N LYS A 131 -8.27 -24.06 -22.83
CA LYS A 131 -7.31 -24.29 -21.73
C LYS A 131 -8.02 -24.17 -20.37
N PRO A 132 -7.58 -24.92 -19.33
CA PRO A 132 -8.05 -24.72 -17.96
C PRO A 132 -7.87 -23.25 -17.55
N ARG A 133 -8.87 -22.67 -16.90
CA ARG A 133 -8.81 -21.29 -16.45
C ARG A 133 -8.02 -21.21 -15.14
N LYS A 134 -7.33 -20.09 -14.93
CA LYS A 134 -6.75 -19.79 -13.62
C LYS A 134 -7.89 -19.55 -12.63
N ALA A 135 -7.71 -20.01 -11.40
CA ALA A 135 -8.59 -19.67 -10.28
C ALA A 135 -8.54 -18.16 -10.01
N THR A 136 -9.69 -17.55 -9.73
CA THR A 136 -9.78 -16.15 -9.31
C THR A 136 -9.27 -15.99 -7.89
N PHE A 137 -9.09 -14.73 -7.43
CA PHE A 137 -8.75 -14.48 -6.02
C PHE A 137 -9.80 -15.05 -5.08
N GLU A 138 -11.09 -14.84 -5.37
CA GLU A 138 -12.22 -15.37 -4.61
C GLU A 138 -12.22 -16.91 -4.50
N ASP A 139 -11.91 -17.64 -5.59
CA ASP A 139 -11.83 -19.11 -5.52
C ASP A 139 -10.74 -19.58 -4.58
N LYS A 140 -9.59 -18.89 -4.60
CA LYS A 140 -8.44 -19.24 -3.78
C LYS A 140 -8.76 -19.01 -2.31
N LEU A 141 -9.43 -17.89 -1.99
CA LEU A 141 -9.89 -17.61 -0.62
C LEU A 141 -10.86 -18.69 -0.13
N LYS A 142 -11.89 -19.01 -0.91
CA LYS A 142 -12.86 -20.07 -0.57
C LYS A 142 -12.19 -21.43 -0.36
N TYR A 143 -11.20 -21.75 -1.19
CA TYR A 143 -10.41 -22.98 -1.00
C TYR A 143 -9.59 -22.94 0.30
N LEU A 144 -8.86 -21.86 0.57
CA LEU A 144 -8.06 -21.74 1.79
C LEU A 144 -8.91 -21.74 3.07
N GLU A 145 -10.12 -21.19 3.01
CA GLU A 145 -11.09 -21.27 4.09
C GLU A 145 -11.59 -22.71 4.31
N HIS A 146 -11.93 -23.42 3.24
CA HIS A 146 -12.32 -24.84 3.29
C HIS A 146 -11.20 -25.72 3.88
N GLU A 147 -9.94 -25.43 3.56
CA GLU A 147 -8.77 -26.13 4.12
C GLU A 147 -8.42 -25.68 5.55
N GLY A 148 -9.18 -24.75 6.16
CA GLY A 148 -8.97 -24.28 7.52
C GLY A 148 -7.70 -23.43 7.70
N ILE A 149 -7.16 -22.87 6.62
CA ILE A 149 -5.93 -22.07 6.63
C ILE A 149 -6.22 -20.63 7.04
N ILE A 150 -7.38 -20.11 6.66
CA ILE A 150 -7.88 -18.79 7.01
C ILE A 150 -9.31 -18.91 7.55
N THR A 151 -9.72 -17.98 8.40
CA THR A 151 -11.05 -18.00 9.05
C THR A 151 -11.70 -16.62 8.98
N GLY A 152 -13.02 -16.57 8.78
CA GLY A 152 -13.83 -15.38 8.99
C GLY A 152 -13.72 -14.31 7.91
N LEU A 153 -13.74 -14.72 6.64
CA LEU A 153 -13.87 -13.80 5.50
C LEU A 153 -15.32 -13.42 5.21
#